data_AF-X1AM80-F1
#
_entry.id   AF-X1AM80-F1
#
_cell.length_a   1.000
_cell.length_b   1.000
_cell.length_c   1.000
_cell.angle_alpha   90.00
_cell.angle_beta   90.00
_cell.angle_gamma   90.00
#
_symmetry.space_group_name_H-M   'P 1'
#
loop_
_entity.id
_entity.type
_entity.pdbx_description
1 polymer ?
#
loop_
_entity_poly.entity_id
_entity_poly.type
_entity_poly.pdbx_seq_one_letter_code
_entity_poly.pdbx_strand_id
1 'polypeptide(L)'
;MNAPNVGIKSNLSKNVTIVESSITDSGEYNSSSVLWNIDNLEINKPKTFSFKVKVNDDLTSEELITNSSALKYGSDVVIEKSVEEKLSLFTDLTTSEAFLYDVNGGHLWAGETINAKIVIRNTGEKAEESYRLICPIPDGATYISRSGTAEGISWSDDIRGLVWDLKDLGVGEEKEITFNLHVNESLVNSGGVITTDFKIESSSGEIEIPSKSINVRGRVNMTIVAMGDSLITKSNWVQTFDELLEANYPYADYNTIASAKGGERARNGYARFDSTVAVHNPQIIIIAYGTNDAGVGLWNFRDNLEGIVIKSKNLGARVFINLIGPIDWPGKEDYPKYNDE
;
A
#
# COMPACT_ATOMS: atom_id res chain seq x y z
N MET A 1 -32.70 36.79 -58.67
CA MET A 1 -32.96 38.11 -58.06
C MET A 1 -32.53 38.01 -56.60
N ASN A 2 -32.06 39.09 -55.98
CA ASN A 2 -31.81 39.10 -54.53
C ASN A 2 -33.13 38.89 -53.78
N ALA A 3 -33.07 38.34 -52.57
CA ALA A 3 -34.23 38.11 -51.73
C ALA A 3 -34.32 39.19 -50.63
N PRO A 4 -35.26 40.15 -50.72
CA PRO A 4 -35.45 41.13 -49.66
C PRO A 4 -36.22 40.58 -48.46
N ASN A 5 -36.05 41.18 -47.28
CA ASN A 5 -36.83 40.90 -46.06
C ASN A 5 -36.85 39.41 -45.66
N VAL A 6 -35.67 38.79 -45.60
CA VAL A 6 -35.52 37.41 -45.12
C VAL A 6 -35.40 37.43 -43.59
N GLY A 7 -36.21 36.63 -42.91
CA GLY A 7 -36.14 36.47 -41.46
C GLY A 7 -35.62 35.07 -41.10
N ILE A 8 -34.68 34.95 -40.18
CA ILE A 8 -34.28 33.67 -39.59
C ILE A 8 -34.60 33.71 -38.11
N LYS A 9 -35.51 32.85 -37.67
CA LYS A 9 -35.86 32.71 -36.25
C LYS A 9 -35.44 31.35 -35.73
N SER A 10 -34.54 31.33 -34.76
CA SER A 10 -34.12 30.13 -34.03
C SER A 10 -34.78 30.13 -32.66
N ASN A 11 -35.41 29.01 -32.28
CA ASN A 11 -36.02 28.81 -30.96
C ASN A 11 -35.33 27.63 -30.27
N LEU A 12 -34.96 27.82 -29.01
CA LEU A 12 -34.30 26.83 -28.17
C LEU A 12 -35.29 26.19 -27.21
N SER A 13 -35.05 24.92 -26.90
CA SER A 13 -35.69 24.23 -25.78
C SER A 13 -35.28 24.85 -24.43
N LYS A 14 -35.95 24.42 -23.36
CA LYS A 14 -35.56 24.74 -21.97
C LYS A 14 -34.14 24.25 -21.65
N ASN A 15 -33.62 24.70 -20.51
CA ASN A 15 -32.36 24.25 -19.88
C ASN A 15 -31.06 24.61 -20.60
N VAL A 16 -31.17 25.59 -21.51
CA VAL A 16 -30.05 26.31 -22.07
C VAL A 16 -30.29 27.81 -21.99
N THR A 17 -29.21 28.58 -21.90
CA THR A 17 -29.23 30.04 -21.92
C THR A 17 -28.38 30.53 -23.10
N ILE A 18 -28.90 31.49 -23.88
CA ILE A 18 -28.15 32.09 -24.99
C ILE A 18 -27.01 32.94 -24.45
N VAL A 19 -25.81 32.76 -25.00
CA VAL A 19 -24.66 33.61 -24.72
C VAL A 19 -24.74 34.84 -25.62
N GLU A 20 -25.33 35.92 -25.11
CA GLU A 20 -25.58 37.18 -25.87
C GLU A 20 -24.37 37.63 -26.69
N SER A 21 -23.19 37.67 -26.07
CA SER A 21 -21.95 38.14 -26.70
C SER A 21 -21.46 37.28 -27.88
N SER A 22 -22.09 36.13 -28.13
CA SER A 22 -21.74 35.22 -29.22
C SER A 22 -22.63 35.37 -30.47
N ILE A 23 -23.71 36.16 -30.39
CA ILE A 23 -24.67 36.31 -31.49
C ILE A 23 -24.01 37.15 -32.60
N THR A 24 -23.92 36.59 -33.81
CA THR A 24 -23.40 37.32 -34.96
C THR A 24 -24.42 38.29 -35.55
N ASP A 25 -23.94 39.30 -36.29
CA ASP A 25 -24.78 40.22 -37.08
C ASP A 25 -25.87 40.96 -36.29
N SER A 26 -25.65 41.19 -35.00
CA SER A 26 -26.58 41.92 -34.11
C SER A 26 -28.01 41.36 -34.12
N GLY A 27 -28.15 40.02 -34.16
CA GLY A 27 -29.45 39.36 -34.03
C GLY A 27 -30.17 39.76 -32.75
N GLU A 28 -31.47 40.03 -32.85
CA GLU A 28 -32.32 40.30 -31.69
C GLU A 28 -32.55 39.00 -30.94
N TYR A 29 -32.50 39.01 -29.61
CA TYR A 29 -32.68 37.79 -28.83
C TYR A 29 -33.53 38.02 -27.59
N ASN A 30 -34.05 36.92 -27.06
CA ASN A 30 -34.63 36.83 -25.73
C ASN A 30 -34.14 35.52 -25.07
N SER A 31 -34.72 35.13 -23.94
CA SER A 31 -34.28 33.97 -23.17
C SER A 31 -34.26 32.64 -23.95
N SER A 32 -35.05 32.49 -25.02
CA SER A 32 -35.21 31.21 -25.72
C SER A 32 -35.24 31.32 -27.25
N SER A 33 -34.92 32.48 -27.82
CA SER A 33 -34.90 32.63 -29.27
C SER A 33 -33.94 33.73 -29.74
N VAL A 34 -33.44 33.55 -30.97
CA VAL A 34 -32.65 34.55 -31.70
C VAL A 34 -33.33 34.80 -33.04
N LEU A 35 -33.43 36.06 -33.45
CA LEU A 35 -34.04 36.53 -34.69
C LEU A 35 -33.04 37.39 -35.46
N TRP A 36 -32.78 37.01 -36.70
CA TRP A 36 -32.08 37.86 -37.67
C TRP A 36 -33.05 38.34 -38.74
N ASN A 37 -33.09 39.65 -38.93
CA ASN A 37 -33.78 40.29 -40.04
C ASN A 37 -32.75 40.71 -41.09
N ILE A 38 -32.92 40.28 -42.33
CA ILE A 38 -31.98 40.48 -43.42
C ILE A 38 -32.68 41.29 -44.51
N ASP A 39 -32.30 42.55 -44.63
CA ASP A 39 -32.94 43.48 -45.58
C ASP A 39 -32.83 43.01 -47.03
N ASN A 40 -31.66 42.49 -47.42
CA ASN A 40 -31.40 42.01 -48.76
C ASN A 40 -30.34 40.90 -48.77
N LEU A 41 -30.75 39.69 -49.14
CA LEU A 41 -29.86 38.55 -49.34
C LEU A 41 -29.45 38.46 -50.82
N GLU A 42 -28.16 38.67 -51.09
CA GLU A 42 -27.63 38.73 -52.46
C GLU A 42 -27.55 37.35 -53.13
N ILE A 43 -27.83 37.32 -54.43
CA ILE A 43 -27.73 36.09 -55.23
C ILE A 43 -26.30 35.52 -55.18
N ASN A 44 -26.21 34.21 -54.94
CA ASN A 44 -24.94 33.46 -54.87
C ASN A 44 -23.94 33.93 -53.81
N LYS A 45 -24.36 34.71 -52.80
CA LYS A 45 -23.53 35.08 -51.64
C LYS A 45 -24.13 34.53 -50.34
N PRO A 46 -23.67 33.35 -49.87
CA PRO A 46 -24.16 32.79 -48.61
C PRO A 46 -23.76 33.69 -47.44
N LYS A 47 -24.65 33.79 -46.45
CA LYS A 47 -24.39 34.48 -45.18
C LYS A 47 -24.57 33.47 -44.03
N THR A 48 -23.64 33.48 -43.09
CA THR A 48 -23.64 32.55 -41.95
C THR A 48 -24.01 33.31 -40.69
N PHE A 49 -24.96 32.77 -39.95
CA PHE A 49 -25.37 33.27 -38.64
C PHE A 49 -25.06 32.23 -37.58
N SER A 50 -24.56 32.66 -36.43
CA SER A 50 -24.27 31.76 -35.32
C SER A 50 -24.50 32.44 -33.97
N PHE A 51 -24.69 31.58 -32.97
CA PHE A 51 -24.77 31.92 -31.57
C PHE A 51 -24.34 30.69 -30.77
N LYS A 52 -23.94 30.90 -29.51
CA LYS A 52 -23.61 29.86 -28.54
C LYS A 52 -24.67 29.82 -27.46
N VAL A 53 -24.82 28.66 -26.85
CA VAL A 53 -25.69 28.43 -25.69
C VAL A 53 -24.87 27.80 -24.57
N LYS A 54 -25.19 28.14 -23.31
CA LYS A 54 -24.68 27.47 -22.12
C LYS A 54 -25.77 26.55 -21.60
N VAL A 55 -25.41 25.30 -21.29
CA VAL A 55 -26.29 24.39 -20.56
C VAL A 55 -26.45 24.88 -19.13
N ASN A 56 -27.66 24.81 -18.58
CA ASN A 56 -27.91 25.21 -17.19
C ASN A 56 -27.32 24.18 -16.22
N ASP A 57 -26.83 24.64 -15.07
CA ASP A 57 -26.09 23.80 -14.11
C ASP A 57 -27.02 22.95 -13.21
N ASP A 58 -28.34 23.07 -13.33
CA ASP A 58 -29.37 22.47 -12.47
C ASP A 58 -30.17 21.33 -13.14
N LEU A 59 -29.55 20.63 -14.09
CA LEU A 59 -30.18 19.49 -14.74
C LEU A 59 -30.42 18.37 -13.73
N THR A 60 -31.66 17.91 -13.66
CA THR A 60 -32.10 16.85 -12.73
C THR A 60 -32.34 15.51 -13.42
N SER A 61 -32.26 15.47 -14.75
CA SER A 61 -32.41 14.27 -15.56
C SER A 61 -31.69 14.43 -16.89
N GLU A 62 -31.50 13.32 -17.60
CA GLU A 62 -31.15 13.38 -19.02
C GLU A 62 -32.21 14.18 -19.79
N GLU A 63 -31.76 15.02 -20.70
CA GLU A 63 -32.65 15.89 -21.47
C GLU A 63 -32.17 16.04 -22.92
N LEU A 64 -33.11 16.41 -23.79
CA LEU A 64 -32.84 16.72 -25.18
C LEU A 64 -32.84 18.24 -25.34
N ILE A 65 -31.71 18.81 -25.74
CA ILE A 65 -31.65 20.19 -26.21
C ILE A 65 -32.03 20.20 -27.68
N THR A 66 -32.99 21.04 -28.04
CA THR A 66 -33.39 21.25 -29.44
C THR A 66 -33.22 22.71 -29.81
N ASN A 67 -32.60 22.97 -30.96
CA ASN A 67 -32.68 24.26 -31.63
C ASN A 67 -33.49 24.10 -32.92
N SER A 68 -34.62 24.80 -33.02
CA SER A 68 -35.49 24.81 -34.20
C SER A 68 -35.41 26.16 -34.90
N SER A 69 -34.90 26.16 -36.12
CA SER A 69 -34.69 27.37 -36.94
C SER A 69 -35.62 27.39 -38.14
N ALA A 70 -36.34 28.50 -38.30
CA ALA A 70 -37.23 28.75 -39.42
C ALA A 70 -36.73 29.95 -40.24
N LEU A 71 -36.63 29.77 -41.56
CA LEU A 71 -36.38 30.84 -42.51
C LEU A 71 -37.70 31.29 -43.14
N LYS A 72 -37.97 32.59 -43.05
CA LYS A 72 -39.13 33.25 -43.62
C LYS A 72 -38.74 34.18 -44.76
N TYR A 73 -39.55 34.21 -45.79
CA TYR A 73 -39.44 35.17 -46.89
C TYR A 73 -40.83 35.78 -47.13
N GLY A 74 -40.97 37.09 -46.88
CA GLY A 74 -42.29 37.70 -46.81
C GLY A 74 -43.11 37.16 -45.62
N SER A 75 -44.35 36.74 -45.86
CA SER A 75 -45.23 36.12 -44.85
C SER A 75 -44.97 34.62 -44.64
N ASP A 76 -44.25 33.98 -45.55
CA ASP A 76 -44.25 32.53 -45.66
C ASP A 76 -43.01 31.93 -45.00
N VAL A 77 -43.20 30.84 -44.26
CA VAL A 77 -42.11 29.98 -43.79
C VAL A 77 -41.68 29.11 -44.96
N VAL A 78 -40.43 29.27 -45.39
CA VAL A 78 -39.92 28.58 -46.58
C VAL A 78 -39.10 27.36 -46.20
N ILE A 79 -38.41 27.41 -45.06
CA ILE A 79 -37.54 26.32 -44.59
C ILE A 79 -37.64 26.23 -43.07
N GLU A 80 -37.77 25.01 -42.56
CA GLU A 80 -37.59 24.68 -41.15
C GLU A 80 -36.55 23.57 -40.99
N LYS A 81 -35.66 23.74 -40.01
CA LYS A 81 -34.64 22.76 -39.63
C LYS A 81 -34.52 22.72 -38.12
N SER A 82 -34.36 21.53 -37.57
CA SER A 82 -34.02 21.32 -36.17
C SER A 82 -32.69 20.58 -36.05
N VAL A 83 -31.98 20.88 -34.97
CA VAL A 83 -30.84 20.10 -34.48
C VAL A 83 -31.11 19.76 -33.03
N GLU A 84 -30.76 18.54 -32.63
CA GLU A 84 -30.99 18.01 -31.30
C GLU A 84 -29.68 17.47 -30.75
N GLU A 85 -29.45 17.72 -29.46
CA GLU A 85 -28.30 17.21 -28.70
C GLU A 85 -28.81 16.59 -27.41
N LYS A 86 -28.39 15.35 -27.11
CA LYS A 86 -28.78 14.65 -25.88
C LYS A 86 -27.78 14.96 -24.77
N LEU A 87 -28.26 15.52 -23.67
CA LEU A 87 -27.49 15.69 -22.44
C LEU A 87 -27.54 14.41 -21.62
N SER A 88 -26.37 13.95 -21.19
CA SER A 88 -26.22 12.80 -20.31
C SER A 88 -25.58 13.24 -19.00
N LEU A 89 -26.20 12.88 -17.88
CA LEU A 89 -25.60 13.02 -16.55
C LEU A 89 -24.71 11.82 -16.28
N PHE A 90 -23.59 12.03 -15.60
CA PHE A 90 -22.61 10.99 -15.28
C PHE A 90 -22.45 10.80 -13.78
N THR A 91 -22.10 9.57 -13.38
CA THR A 91 -21.59 9.27 -12.04
C THR A 91 -20.08 9.39 -12.03
N ASP A 92 -19.49 9.84 -10.93
CA ASP A 92 -18.04 9.92 -10.78
C ASP A 92 -17.63 9.33 -9.44
N LEU A 93 -17.05 8.13 -9.49
CA LEU A 93 -16.57 7.41 -8.30
C LEU A 93 -15.03 7.42 -8.21
N THR A 94 -14.35 8.22 -9.05
CA THR A 94 -12.89 8.22 -9.17
C THR A 94 -12.16 8.79 -7.94
N THR A 95 -12.88 9.48 -7.05
CA THR A 95 -12.38 10.03 -5.79
C THR A 95 -12.49 9.04 -4.62
N SER A 96 -12.84 7.79 -4.90
CA SER A 96 -12.87 6.70 -3.92
C SER A 96 -11.45 6.31 -3.49
N GLU A 97 -11.28 5.94 -2.23
CA GLU A 97 -9.96 5.65 -1.65
C GLU A 97 -9.96 4.39 -0.79
N ALA A 98 -8.82 3.70 -0.76
CA ALA A 98 -8.55 2.59 0.14
C ALA A 98 -7.53 2.98 1.23
N PHE A 99 -7.55 2.24 2.33
CA PHE A 99 -6.67 2.36 3.47
C PHE A 99 -6.31 0.96 3.98
N LEU A 100 -5.05 0.77 4.36
CA LEU A 100 -4.58 -0.41 5.07
C LEU A 100 -4.02 0.02 6.42
N TYR A 101 -4.43 -0.65 7.48
CA TYR A 101 -3.92 -0.41 8.82
C TYR A 101 -3.66 -1.71 9.56
N ASP A 102 -2.58 -1.70 10.31
CA ASP A 102 -2.30 -2.72 11.31
C ASP A 102 -3.21 -2.51 12.53
N VAL A 103 -3.87 -3.57 12.98
CA VAL A 103 -4.90 -3.50 14.02
C VAL A 103 -4.30 -3.35 15.41
N ASN A 104 -3.12 -3.93 15.69
CA ASN A 104 -2.46 -3.79 16.99
C ASN A 104 -1.52 -2.57 17.04
N GLY A 105 -1.08 -2.10 15.87
CA GLY A 105 -0.20 -0.95 15.70
C GLY A 105 1.27 -1.28 15.97
N GLY A 106 2.15 -0.35 15.58
CA GLY A 106 3.60 -0.53 15.71
C GLY A 106 4.21 -1.05 14.42
N HIS A 107 4.99 -2.12 14.50
CA HIS A 107 5.49 -2.81 13.31
C HIS A 107 4.57 -3.96 12.99
N LEU A 108 4.35 -4.22 11.71
CA LEU A 108 3.53 -5.34 11.28
C LEU A 108 4.41 -6.58 11.09
N TRP A 109 4.00 -7.70 11.66
CA TRP A 109 4.65 -9.00 11.54
C TRP A 109 3.71 -10.05 10.92
N ALA A 110 4.29 -11.16 10.47
CA ALA A 110 3.52 -12.32 10.06
C ALA A 110 2.70 -12.89 11.24
N GLY A 111 1.51 -13.41 10.94
CA GLY A 111 0.54 -13.88 11.93
C GLY A 111 -0.40 -12.80 12.47
N GLU A 112 -0.12 -11.52 12.20
CA GLU A 112 -0.94 -10.42 12.68
C GLU A 112 -2.14 -10.11 11.77
N THR A 113 -3.00 -9.19 12.22
CA THR A 113 -4.21 -8.80 11.50
C THR A 113 -4.07 -7.37 10.99
N ILE A 114 -4.33 -7.18 9.70
CA ILE A 114 -4.53 -5.86 9.11
C ILE A 114 -6.00 -5.68 8.74
N ASN A 115 -6.48 -4.45 8.74
CA ASN A 115 -7.79 -4.12 8.19
C ASN A 115 -7.63 -3.30 6.91
N ALA A 116 -8.45 -3.65 5.93
CA ALA A 116 -8.68 -2.87 4.74
C ALA A 116 -9.98 -2.08 4.89
N LYS A 117 -9.89 -0.76 4.70
CA LYS A 117 -11.03 0.16 4.66
C LYS A 117 -11.09 0.82 3.29
N ILE A 118 -12.26 0.84 2.69
CA ILE A 118 -12.54 1.47 1.39
C ILE A 118 -13.65 2.49 1.61
N VAL A 119 -13.44 3.72 1.16
CA VAL A 119 -14.45 4.78 1.17
C VAL A 119 -14.79 5.11 -0.28
N ILE A 120 -16.00 4.75 -0.69
CA ILE A 120 -16.53 4.97 -2.03
C ILE A 120 -17.32 6.26 -2.02
N ARG A 121 -17.06 7.16 -2.98
CA ARG A 121 -17.68 8.49 -3.06
C ARG A 121 -18.31 8.70 -4.42
N ASN A 122 -19.42 9.41 -4.50
CA ASN A 122 -19.97 9.86 -5.78
C ASN A 122 -19.87 11.39 -5.89
N THR A 123 -18.94 11.87 -6.70
CA THR A 123 -18.72 13.30 -7.02
C THR A 123 -19.34 13.71 -8.36
N GLY A 124 -20.15 12.85 -8.96
CA GLY A 124 -20.80 13.09 -10.25
C GLY A 124 -22.07 13.93 -10.16
N GLU A 125 -22.86 13.89 -11.22
CA GLU A 125 -24.07 14.71 -11.40
C GLU A 125 -25.37 13.94 -11.14
N LYS A 126 -25.30 12.60 -11.05
CA LYS A 126 -26.44 11.74 -10.72
C LYS A 126 -26.05 10.65 -9.72
N ALA A 127 -27.06 10.02 -9.12
CA ALA A 127 -26.88 8.86 -8.25
C ALA A 127 -26.38 7.64 -9.05
N GLU A 128 -25.56 6.81 -8.43
CA GLU A 128 -25.19 5.49 -8.96
C GLU A 128 -26.18 4.45 -8.41
N GLU A 129 -26.96 3.84 -9.30
CA GLU A 129 -28.01 2.90 -8.92
C GLU A 129 -27.44 1.52 -8.60
N SER A 130 -26.35 1.11 -9.26
CA SER A 130 -25.73 -0.19 -9.07
C SER A 130 -24.24 -0.17 -9.42
N TYR A 131 -23.41 -0.64 -8.51
CA TYR A 131 -21.97 -0.68 -8.67
C TYR A 131 -21.36 -1.84 -7.88
N ARG A 132 -20.19 -2.31 -8.30
CA ARG A 132 -19.51 -3.45 -7.67
C ARG A 132 -18.14 -3.04 -7.19
N LEU A 133 -17.86 -3.24 -5.90
CA LEU A 133 -16.50 -3.15 -5.38
C LEU A 133 -15.84 -4.53 -5.48
N ILE A 134 -14.67 -4.57 -6.09
CA ILE A 134 -13.90 -5.79 -6.34
C ILE A 134 -12.58 -5.67 -5.58
N CYS A 135 -12.37 -6.58 -4.64
CA CYS A 135 -11.22 -6.61 -3.75
C CYS A 135 -10.52 -7.99 -3.82
N PRO A 136 -9.62 -8.22 -4.79
CA PRO A 136 -8.70 -9.35 -4.78
C PRO A 136 -7.94 -9.41 -3.45
N ILE A 137 -7.72 -10.62 -2.91
CA ILE A 137 -6.88 -10.75 -1.72
C ILE A 137 -5.42 -10.56 -2.14
N PRO A 138 -4.69 -9.61 -1.52
CA PRO A 138 -3.32 -9.32 -1.91
C PRO A 138 -2.37 -10.45 -1.49
N ASP A 139 -1.28 -10.59 -2.25
CA ASP A 139 -0.23 -11.56 -1.93
C ASP A 139 0.35 -11.29 -0.52
N GLY A 140 0.64 -12.37 0.20
CA GLY A 140 1.14 -12.28 1.57
C GLY A 140 0.06 -12.11 2.64
N ALA A 141 -1.22 -12.11 2.25
CA ALA A 141 -2.35 -12.05 3.18
C ALA A 141 -3.42 -13.12 2.89
N THR A 142 -4.29 -13.35 3.87
CA THR A 142 -5.46 -14.23 3.77
C THR A 142 -6.68 -13.54 4.36
N TYR A 143 -7.85 -13.64 3.72
CA TYR A 143 -9.08 -13.07 4.26
C TYR A 143 -9.52 -13.75 5.57
N ILE A 144 -9.85 -12.95 6.58
CA ILE A 144 -10.48 -13.44 7.81
C ILE A 144 -11.99 -13.54 7.56
N SER A 145 -12.49 -14.77 7.44
CA SER A 145 -13.89 -15.03 7.14
C SER A 145 -14.86 -14.27 8.06
N ARG A 146 -15.91 -13.70 7.48
CA ARG A 146 -16.96 -12.92 8.16
C ARG A 146 -16.49 -11.62 8.83
N SER A 147 -15.30 -11.14 8.51
CA SER A 147 -14.84 -9.82 8.98
C SER A 147 -15.27 -8.65 8.08
N GLY A 148 -15.76 -8.95 6.88
CA GLY A 148 -16.20 -7.93 5.94
C GLY A 148 -17.55 -7.30 6.26
N THR A 149 -17.77 -6.06 5.79
CA THR A 149 -19.10 -5.41 5.80
C THR A 149 -20.14 -6.35 5.17
N ALA A 150 -21.22 -6.64 5.89
CA ALA A 150 -22.10 -7.77 5.55
C ALA A 150 -23.02 -7.54 4.34
N GLU A 151 -23.42 -6.30 4.05
CA GLU A 151 -24.35 -6.00 2.96
C GLU A 151 -23.68 -6.23 1.60
N GLY A 152 -24.21 -7.14 0.78
CA GLY A 152 -23.78 -7.33 -0.62
C GLY A 152 -22.47 -8.12 -0.81
N ILE A 153 -21.84 -8.59 0.27
CA ILE A 153 -20.56 -9.32 0.20
C ILE A 153 -20.71 -10.72 -0.40
N SER A 154 -19.80 -11.10 -1.28
CA SER A 154 -19.61 -12.44 -1.79
C SER A 154 -18.12 -12.75 -2.01
N TRP A 155 -17.78 -14.04 -2.06
CA TRP A 155 -16.44 -14.49 -2.44
C TRP A 155 -16.44 -14.88 -3.92
N SER A 156 -15.39 -14.50 -4.65
CA SER A 156 -15.16 -14.88 -6.04
C SER A 156 -13.82 -15.61 -6.18
N ASP A 157 -13.89 -16.85 -6.65
CA ASP A 157 -12.70 -17.67 -6.90
C ASP A 157 -11.87 -17.16 -8.09
N ASP A 158 -12.51 -16.53 -9.09
CA ASP A 158 -11.84 -16.03 -10.30
C ASP A 158 -10.81 -14.95 -9.98
N ILE A 159 -11.12 -14.08 -9.03
CA ILE A 159 -10.20 -13.02 -8.55
C ILE A 159 -9.49 -13.42 -7.25
N ARG A 160 -9.82 -14.58 -6.68
CA ARG A 160 -9.44 -14.99 -5.32
C ARG A 160 -9.66 -13.86 -4.31
N GLY A 161 -10.89 -13.37 -4.22
CA GLY A 161 -11.19 -12.08 -3.59
C GLY A 161 -12.64 -11.90 -3.15
N LEU A 162 -12.89 -10.74 -2.56
CA LEU A 162 -14.21 -10.31 -2.14
C LEU A 162 -14.84 -9.40 -3.20
N VAL A 163 -16.14 -9.54 -3.37
CA VAL A 163 -16.96 -8.65 -4.21
C VAL A 163 -18.12 -8.14 -3.38
N TRP A 164 -18.42 -6.86 -3.49
CA TRP A 164 -19.63 -6.26 -2.96
C TRP A 164 -20.51 -5.76 -4.11
N ASP A 165 -21.71 -6.34 -4.25
CA ASP A 165 -22.75 -5.78 -5.11
C ASP A 165 -23.52 -4.71 -4.31
N LEU A 166 -23.36 -3.45 -4.71
CA LEU A 166 -23.84 -2.27 -4.00
C LEU A 166 -24.82 -1.49 -4.88
N LYS A 167 -25.64 -0.67 -4.25
CA LYS A 167 -26.70 0.11 -4.88
C LYS A 167 -26.88 1.46 -4.20
N ASP A 168 -27.57 2.35 -4.90
CA ASP A 168 -28.09 3.60 -4.37
C ASP A 168 -27.02 4.49 -3.68
N LEU A 169 -26.08 5.03 -4.45
CA LEU A 169 -25.10 6.02 -3.95
C LEU A 169 -25.42 7.41 -4.51
N GLY A 170 -26.03 8.27 -3.69
CA GLY A 170 -26.43 9.62 -4.06
C GLY A 170 -25.26 10.56 -4.37
N VAL A 171 -25.56 11.69 -5.02
CA VAL A 171 -24.55 12.73 -5.30
C VAL A 171 -24.03 13.31 -3.98
N GLY A 172 -22.71 13.30 -3.81
CA GLY A 172 -22.03 13.74 -2.58
C GLY A 172 -22.10 12.75 -1.43
N GLU A 173 -22.68 11.56 -1.62
CA GLU A 173 -22.74 10.51 -0.61
C GLU A 173 -21.43 9.69 -0.57
N GLU A 174 -21.15 9.12 0.59
CA GLU A 174 -20.05 8.18 0.80
C GLU A 174 -20.55 6.85 1.39
N LYS A 175 -19.94 5.73 0.96
CA LYS A 175 -20.15 4.41 1.56
C LYS A 175 -18.82 3.81 2.03
N GLU A 176 -18.81 3.34 3.26
CA GLU A 176 -17.63 2.70 3.88
C GLU A 176 -17.75 1.17 3.87
N ILE A 177 -16.73 0.51 3.33
CA ILE A 177 -16.58 -0.94 3.32
C ILE A 177 -15.30 -1.31 4.07
N THR A 178 -15.37 -2.31 4.95
CA THR A 178 -14.19 -2.78 5.68
C THR A 178 -14.12 -4.30 5.69
N PHE A 179 -12.92 -4.85 5.81
CA PHE A 179 -12.67 -6.28 6.09
C PHE A 179 -11.28 -6.48 6.69
N ASN A 180 -11.07 -7.61 7.37
CA ASN A 180 -9.77 -7.95 7.95
C ASN A 180 -9.04 -9.03 7.14
N LEU A 181 -7.72 -8.91 7.11
CA LEU A 181 -6.79 -9.85 6.52
C LEU A 181 -5.79 -10.32 7.60
N HIS A 182 -5.44 -11.60 7.54
CA HIS A 182 -4.36 -12.21 8.31
C HIS A 182 -3.08 -12.17 7.48
N VAL A 183 -1.97 -11.72 8.06
CA VAL A 183 -0.66 -11.71 7.41
C VAL A 183 -0.09 -13.12 7.40
N ASN A 184 0.27 -13.64 6.22
CA ASN A 184 0.65 -15.04 6.06
C ASN A 184 2.00 -15.36 6.72
N GLU A 185 2.08 -16.55 7.33
CA GLU A 185 3.29 -17.11 7.98
C GLU A 185 4.50 -17.24 7.03
N SER A 186 4.26 -17.28 5.71
CA SER A 186 5.34 -17.30 4.72
C SER A 186 6.24 -16.06 4.80
N LEU A 187 5.77 -14.97 5.40
CA LEU A 187 6.52 -13.73 5.58
C LEU A 187 7.31 -13.68 6.89
N VAL A 188 7.23 -14.71 7.75
CA VAL A 188 7.89 -14.72 9.08
C VAL A 188 9.35 -14.35 8.99
N ASN A 189 10.14 -14.93 8.07
CA ASN A 189 11.59 -14.69 8.02
C ASN A 189 11.99 -13.62 7.00
N SER A 190 11.26 -13.50 5.90
CA SER A 190 11.62 -12.57 4.81
C SER A 190 11.07 -11.17 5.01
N GLY A 191 9.98 -11.03 5.78
CA GLY A 191 9.11 -9.88 5.67
C GLY A 191 8.51 -9.78 4.27
N GLY A 192 7.99 -8.60 3.94
CA GLY A 192 7.44 -8.32 2.62
C GLY A 192 6.63 -7.04 2.60
N VAL A 193 5.87 -6.86 1.53
CA VAL A 193 4.94 -5.74 1.36
C VAL A 193 3.61 -6.32 0.89
N ILE A 194 2.53 -6.00 1.60
CA ILE A 194 1.17 -6.31 1.17
C ILE A 194 0.65 -5.09 0.42
N THR A 195 0.17 -5.26 -0.81
CA THR A 195 -0.30 -4.15 -1.67
C THR A 195 -1.68 -4.46 -2.23
N THR A 196 -2.63 -3.54 -2.06
CA THR A 196 -4.00 -3.68 -2.57
C THR A 196 -4.10 -3.36 -4.06
N ASP A 197 -5.02 -4.03 -4.73
CA ASP A 197 -5.38 -3.78 -6.14
C ASP A 197 -6.90 -3.83 -6.29
N PHE A 198 -7.58 -2.80 -5.77
CA PHE A 198 -9.03 -2.77 -5.68
C PHE A 198 -9.60 -1.94 -6.83
N LYS A 199 -10.82 -2.29 -7.26
CA LYS A 199 -11.51 -1.57 -8.31
C LYS A 199 -13.00 -1.49 -8.11
N ILE A 200 -13.63 -0.54 -8.79
CA ILE A 200 -15.08 -0.36 -8.83
C ILE A 200 -15.54 -0.55 -10.27
N GLU A 201 -16.53 -1.42 -10.49
CA GLU A 201 -17.30 -1.47 -11.73
C GLU A 201 -18.59 -0.67 -11.54
N SER A 202 -18.80 0.35 -12.36
CA SER A 202 -19.93 1.29 -12.28
C SER A 202 -20.59 1.49 -13.63
N SER A 203 -21.67 2.29 -13.68
CA SER A 203 -22.31 2.68 -14.94
C SER A 203 -21.40 3.53 -15.85
N SER A 204 -20.43 4.23 -15.27
CA SER A 204 -19.38 4.99 -15.98
C SER A 204 -18.19 4.12 -16.43
N GLY A 205 -18.18 2.84 -16.08
CA GLY A 205 -17.10 1.89 -16.39
C GLY A 205 -16.30 1.46 -15.18
N GLU A 206 -15.12 0.91 -15.45
CA GLU A 206 -14.18 0.41 -14.44
C GLU A 206 -13.28 1.54 -13.91
N ILE A 207 -13.10 1.57 -12.59
CA ILE A 207 -12.33 2.58 -11.86
C ILE A 207 -11.35 1.84 -10.95
N GLU A 208 -10.05 2.02 -11.18
CA GLU A 208 -9.02 1.54 -10.27
C GLU A 208 -8.95 2.43 -9.03
N ILE A 209 -8.97 1.82 -7.84
CA ILE A 209 -8.74 2.54 -6.58
C ILE A 209 -7.23 2.59 -6.34
N PRO A 210 -6.65 3.77 -6.01
CA PRO A 210 -5.22 3.88 -5.75
C PRO A 210 -4.72 2.86 -4.73
N SER A 211 -3.75 2.03 -5.15
CA SER A 211 -3.16 0.98 -4.32
C SER A 211 -2.61 1.52 -3.01
N LYS A 212 -2.80 0.76 -1.93
CA LYS A 212 -2.16 0.99 -0.63
C LYS A 212 -1.26 -0.18 -0.30
N SER A 213 -0.12 0.14 0.29
CA SER A 213 0.87 -0.84 0.71
C SER A 213 1.19 -0.72 2.18
N ILE A 214 1.43 -1.86 2.84
CA ILE A 214 1.91 -1.93 4.21
C ILE A 214 3.10 -2.89 4.30
N ASN A 215 4.16 -2.47 4.99
CA ASN A 215 5.39 -3.25 5.12
C ASN A 215 5.27 -4.24 6.27
N VAL A 216 5.54 -5.52 5.97
CA VAL A 216 5.66 -6.60 6.95
C VAL A 216 7.14 -6.81 7.26
N ARG A 217 7.50 -6.80 8.54
CA ARG A 217 8.87 -7.10 8.98
C ARG A 217 9.10 -8.60 9.08
N GLY A 218 10.22 -9.04 8.52
CA GLY A 218 10.75 -10.35 8.79
C GLY A 218 11.36 -10.40 10.19
N ARG A 219 11.17 -11.51 10.87
CA ARG A 219 11.91 -11.89 12.05
C ARG A 219 13.38 -12.04 11.70
N VAL A 220 14.21 -11.58 12.62
CA VAL A 220 15.65 -11.75 12.49
C VAL A 220 16.00 -13.10 13.11
N ASN A 221 16.59 -14.01 12.34
CA ASN A 221 17.20 -15.21 12.91
C ASN A 221 18.67 -14.93 13.25
N MET A 222 19.07 -15.15 14.50
CA MET A 222 20.46 -15.02 14.94
C MET A 222 20.92 -16.22 15.74
N THR A 223 21.86 -16.95 15.18
CA THR A 223 22.65 -17.96 15.89
C THR A 223 23.83 -17.31 16.60
N ILE A 224 23.88 -17.51 17.92
CA ILE A 224 24.94 -17.02 18.81
C ILE A 224 25.68 -18.23 19.35
N VAL A 225 26.99 -18.33 19.16
CA VAL A 225 27.78 -19.43 19.75
C VAL A 225 28.69 -18.89 20.84
N ALA A 226 28.48 -19.36 22.08
CA ALA A 226 29.36 -19.11 23.20
C ALA A 226 30.37 -20.24 23.34
N MET A 227 31.64 -19.97 23.07
CA MET A 227 32.74 -20.93 23.22
C MET A 227 33.62 -20.57 24.41
N GLY A 228 34.07 -21.59 25.14
CA GLY A 228 34.82 -21.37 26.36
C GLY A 228 35.05 -22.64 27.15
N ASP A 229 35.27 -22.47 28.44
CA ASP A 229 35.76 -23.53 29.31
C ASP A 229 34.73 -23.97 30.37
N SER A 230 35.23 -24.30 31.57
CA SER A 230 34.43 -24.75 32.69
C SER A 230 33.38 -23.73 33.12
N LEU A 231 33.62 -22.44 32.92
CA LEU A 231 32.68 -21.39 33.34
C LEU A 231 31.36 -21.48 32.57
N ILE A 232 31.41 -21.78 31.27
CA ILE A 232 30.20 -22.06 30.49
C ILE A 232 29.63 -23.42 30.88
N THR A 233 30.45 -24.48 31.04
CA THR A 233 29.90 -25.82 31.31
C THR A 233 29.33 -26.02 32.72
N LYS A 234 29.76 -25.20 33.69
CA LYS A 234 29.34 -25.28 35.10
C LYS A 234 28.30 -24.23 35.48
N SER A 235 27.89 -23.39 34.53
CA SER A 235 26.82 -22.41 34.74
C SER A 235 25.76 -22.56 33.64
N ASN A 236 24.68 -21.80 33.77
CA ASN A 236 23.58 -21.75 32.83
C ASN A 236 23.46 -20.36 32.17
N TRP A 237 24.52 -19.53 32.19
CA TRP A 237 24.39 -18.15 31.72
C TRP A 237 24.06 -18.07 30.23
N VAL A 238 24.51 -19.03 29.42
CA VAL A 238 24.21 -19.07 27.98
C VAL A 238 22.72 -19.29 27.75
N GLN A 239 22.11 -20.23 28.47
CA GLN A 239 20.66 -20.48 28.42
C GLN A 239 19.87 -19.31 29.02
N THR A 240 20.34 -18.75 30.13
CA THR A 240 19.70 -17.56 30.74
C THR A 240 19.75 -16.37 29.78
N PHE A 241 20.86 -16.21 29.03
CA PHE A 241 21.00 -15.17 28.03
C PHE A 241 20.03 -15.37 26.85
N ASP A 242 19.87 -16.62 26.39
CA ASP A 242 18.88 -17.00 25.38
C ASP A 242 17.45 -16.63 25.81
N GLU A 243 17.05 -17.05 27.02
CA GLU A 243 15.74 -16.73 27.59
C GLU A 243 15.50 -15.22 27.71
N LEU A 244 16.53 -14.45 28.08
CA LEU A 244 16.45 -12.99 28.13
C LEU A 244 16.31 -12.37 26.74
N LEU A 245 16.98 -12.91 25.72
CA LEU A 245 16.83 -12.42 24.34
C LEU A 245 15.42 -12.69 23.82
N GLU A 246 14.92 -13.91 23.97
CA GLU A 246 13.56 -14.29 23.57
C GLU A 246 12.49 -13.44 24.27
N ALA A 247 12.67 -13.16 25.58
CA ALA A 247 11.75 -12.34 26.34
C ALA A 247 11.74 -10.85 25.92
N ASN A 248 12.89 -10.30 25.51
CA ASN A 248 13.02 -8.89 25.13
C ASN A 248 12.77 -8.64 23.64
N TYR A 249 12.88 -9.67 22.82
CA TYR A 249 12.79 -9.58 21.35
C TYR A 249 11.95 -10.72 20.77
N PRO A 250 10.64 -10.80 21.09
CA PRO A 250 9.77 -11.94 20.73
C PRO A 250 9.54 -12.16 19.22
N TYR A 251 10.01 -11.23 18.39
CA TYR A 251 9.93 -11.27 16.93
C TYR A 251 11.32 -11.43 16.28
N ALA A 252 12.32 -11.86 17.04
CA ALA A 252 13.60 -12.32 16.52
C ALA A 252 13.84 -13.71 17.08
N ASP A 253 14.17 -14.66 16.21
CA ASP A 253 14.41 -16.04 16.59
C ASP A 253 15.90 -16.16 16.94
N TYR A 254 16.23 -16.22 18.23
CA TYR A 254 17.61 -16.44 18.68
C TYR A 254 17.88 -17.92 18.84
N ASN A 255 19.11 -18.32 18.56
CA ASN A 255 19.59 -19.67 18.82
C ASN A 255 20.94 -19.58 19.48
N THR A 256 20.96 -19.57 20.81
CA THR A 256 22.19 -19.48 21.57
C THR A 256 22.74 -20.87 21.91
N ILE A 257 23.95 -21.16 21.43
CA ILE A 257 24.61 -22.46 21.54
C ILE A 257 25.80 -22.37 22.48
N ALA A 258 25.84 -23.21 23.51
CA ALA A 258 27.01 -23.39 24.36
C ALA A 258 27.98 -24.43 23.74
N SER A 259 29.10 -23.97 23.19
CA SER A 259 30.18 -24.80 22.64
C SER A 259 31.40 -24.78 23.55
N ALA A 260 31.23 -25.25 24.79
CA ALA A 260 32.27 -25.22 25.81
C ALA A 260 32.67 -26.61 26.30
N LYS A 261 33.90 -26.74 26.79
CA LYS A 261 34.39 -27.97 27.41
C LYS A 261 35.24 -27.67 28.63
N GLY A 262 34.95 -28.39 29.72
CA GLY A 262 35.63 -28.23 30.99
C GLY A 262 37.16 -28.44 30.86
N GLY A 263 37.92 -27.64 31.60
CA GLY A 263 39.38 -27.63 31.58
C GLY A 263 40.06 -27.12 30.30
N GLU A 264 39.31 -26.66 29.29
CA GLU A 264 39.92 -26.15 28.06
C GLU A 264 40.62 -24.81 28.24
N ARG A 265 41.66 -24.63 27.42
CA ARG A 265 42.39 -23.39 27.17
C ARG A 265 42.01 -22.82 25.80
N ALA A 266 42.38 -21.58 25.52
CA ALA A 266 42.19 -20.96 24.20
C ALA A 266 42.80 -21.80 23.06
N ARG A 267 43.96 -22.44 23.29
CA ARG A 267 44.56 -23.38 22.31
C ARG A 267 43.64 -24.55 21.93
N ASN A 268 42.92 -25.10 22.91
CA ASN A 268 41.99 -26.20 22.66
C ASN A 268 40.79 -25.70 21.85
N GLY A 269 40.21 -24.57 22.26
CA GLY A 269 39.13 -23.90 21.54
C GLY A 269 39.50 -23.57 20.09
N TYR A 270 40.70 -23.03 19.86
CA TYR A 270 41.22 -22.71 18.53
C TYR A 270 41.30 -23.96 17.63
N ALA A 271 41.78 -25.09 18.18
CA ALA A 271 41.93 -26.34 17.46
C ALA A 271 40.59 -26.97 17.05
N ARG A 272 39.53 -26.81 17.86
CA ARG A 272 38.19 -27.36 17.57
C ARG A 272 37.20 -26.36 16.97
N PHE A 273 37.63 -25.12 16.73
CA PHE A 273 36.74 -24.04 16.29
C PHE A 273 35.92 -24.44 15.06
N ASP A 274 36.58 -24.99 14.04
CA ASP A 274 35.93 -25.28 12.75
C ASP A 274 34.88 -26.39 12.87
N SER A 275 35.06 -27.34 13.81
CA SER A 275 34.15 -28.47 14.00
C SER A 275 33.06 -28.25 15.04
N THR A 276 33.19 -27.23 15.89
CA THR A 276 32.29 -27.03 17.05
C THR A 276 31.70 -25.64 17.16
N VAL A 277 32.17 -24.68 16.36
CA VAL A 277 31.67 -23.30 16.33
C VAL A 277 31.26 -22.94 14.90
N ALA A 278 32.18 -23.06 13.94
CA ALA A 278 31.92 -22.67 12.56
C ALA A 278 30.79 -23.47 11.88
N VAL A 279 30.60 -24.74 12.28
CA VAL A 279 29.51 -25.61 11.79
C VAL A 279 28.11 -25.05 12.02
N HIS A 280 27.95 -24.11 12.95
CA HIS A 280 26.66 -23.49 13.27
C HIS A 280 26.39 -22.20 12.46
N ASN A 281 27.32 -21.77 11.60
CA ASN A 281 27.24 -20.52 10.84
C ASN A 281 26.79 -19.31 11.71
N PRO A 282 27.45 -19.04 12.85
CA PRO A 282 26.99 -18.04 13.82
C PRO A 282 27.10 -16.61 13.28
N GLN A 283 26.14 -15.76 13.64
CA GLN A 283 26.21 -14.31 13.41
C GLN A 283 26.94 -13.60 14.55
N ILE A 284 26.95 -14.20 15.75
CA ILE A 284 27.66 -13.70 16.93
C ILE A 284 28.45 -14.85 17.56
N ILE A 285 29.71 -14.60 17.90
CA ILE A 285 30.54 -15.53 18.68
C ILE A 285 30.97 -14.85 19.98
N ILE A 286 30.67 -15.49 21.11
CA ILE A 286 31.14 -15.07 22.44
C ILE A 286 32.31 -15.97 22.82
N ILE A 287 33.48 -15.38 23.06
CA ILE A 287 34.71 -16.10 23.40
C ILE A 287 35.00 -15.90 24.89
N ALA A 288 34.92 -16.97 25.68
CA ALA A 288 35.11 -16.97 27.13
C ALA A 288 36.22 -17.94 27.57
N TYR A 289 37.47 -17.57 27.27
CA TYR A 289 38.68 -18.24 27.74
C TYR A 289 39.55 -17.29 28.57
N GLY A 290 40.46 -17.84 29.37
CA GLY A 290 41.43 -17.06 30.14
C GLY A 290 41.81 -17.70 31.48
N THR A 291 40.85 -18.34 32.17
CA THR A 291 41.10 -18.85 33.53
C THR A 291 42.05 -20.05 33.53
N ASN A 292 41.89 -21.00 32.61
CA ASN A 292 42.82 -22.15 32.48
C ASN A 292 44.08 -21.81 31.68
N ASP A 293 44.12 -20.64 31.04
CA ASP A 293 45.24 -20.13 30.25
C ASP A 293 46.27 -19.38 31.14
N ALA A 294 45.86 -19.00 32.35
CA ALA A 294 46.76 -18.57 33.43
C ALA A 294 47.86 -19.63 33.67
N GLY A 295 49.13 -19.21 33.75
CA GLY A 295 50.26 -20.11 34.07
C GLY A 295 51.01 -20.77 32.95
N VAL A 296 50.59 -20.60 31.69
CA VAL A 296 51.25 -21.23 30.53
C VAL A 296 51.86 -20.22 29.56
N GLY A 297 52.03 -18.97 30.02
CA GLY A 297 52.61 -17.86 29.27
C GLY A 297 51.58 -17.06 28.46
N LEU A 298 51.60 -15.74 28.62
CA LEU A 298 50.66 -14.81 27.97
C LEU A 298 50.67 -14.88 26.44
N TRP A 299 51.82 -15.19 25.83
CA TRP A 299 51.97 -15.30 24.38
C TRP A 299 51.10 -16.40 23.79
N ASN A 300 51.07 -17.58 24.43
CA ASN A 300 50.26 -18.70 23.93
C ASN A 300 48.76 -18.42 24.07
N PHE A 301 48.33 -17.75 25.13
CA PHE A 301 46.93 -17.29 25.24
C PHE A 301 46.60 -16.27 24.15
N ARG A 302 47.45 -15.24 23.99
CA ARG A 302 47.30 -14.18 23.00
C ARG A 302 47.14 -14.74 21.58
N ASP A 303 48.08 -15.58 21.14
CA ASP A 303 48.11 -16.05 19.76
C ASP A 303 46.90 -16.92 19.42
N ASN A 304 46.46 -17.78 20.35
CA ASN A 304 45.28 -18.61 20.13
C ASN A 304 43.99 -17.80 20.20
N LEU A 305 43.89 -16.82 21.12
CA LEU A 305 42.74 -15.94 21.19
C LEU A 305 42.63 -15.09 19.91
N GLU A 306 43.73 -14.52 19.43
CA GLU A 306 43.82 -13.79 18.16
C GLU A 306 43.40 -14.69 16.99
N GLY A 307 43.89 -15.93 16.96
CA GLY A 307 43.48 -16.93 15.97
C GLY A 307 41.97 -17.22 15.97
N ILE A 308 41.35 -17.36 17.14
CA ILE A 308 39.89 -17.56 17.25
C ILE A 308 39.15 -16.33 16.73
N VAL A 309 39.60 -15.12 17.08
CA VAL A 309 38.99 -13.87 16.61
C VAL A 309 39.07 -13.76 15.09
N ILE A 310 40.23 -14.09 14.49
CA ILE A 310 40.42 -14.09 13.04
C ILE A 310 39.47 -15.10 12.38
N LYS A 311 39.42 -16.35 12.86
CA LYS A 311 38.49 -17.36 12.34
C LYS A 311 37.04 -16.90 12.43
N SER A 312 36.65 -16.31 13.55
CA SER A 312 35.30 -15.78 13.77
C SER A 312 34.95 -14.66 12.78
N LYS A 313 35.85 -13.70 12.58
CA LYS A 313 35.65 -12.61 11.62
C LYS A 313 35.62 -13.09 10.17
N ASN A 314 36.38 -14.13 9.83
CA ASN A 314 36.35 -14.74 8.50
C ASN A 314 35.00 -15.41 8.17
N LEU A 315 34.19 -15.76 9.20
CA LEU A 315 32.79 -16.19 9.01
C LEU A 315 31.82 -15.02 8.81
N GLY A 316 32.28 -13.77 8.93
CA GLY A 316 31.40 -12.59 9.00
C GLY A 316 30.72 -12.39 10.36
N ALA A 317 31.10 -13.16 11.38
CA ALA A 317 30.50 -13.07 12.71
C ALA A 317 30.98 -11.84 13.47
N ARG A 318 30.09 -11.26 14.29
CA ARG A 318 30.45 -10.29 15.31
C ARG A 318 31.06 -11.02 16.51
N VAL A 319 32.14 -10.47 17.06
CA VAL A 319 32.92 -11.13 18.12
C VAL A 319 32.81 -10.37 19.43
N PHE A 320 32.39 -11.07 20.48
CA PHE A 320 32.39 -10.59 21.86
C PHE A 320 33.43 -11.37 22.65
N ILE A 321 34.36 -10.67 23.28
CA ILE A 321 35.33 -11.30 24.18
C ILE A 321 34.80 -11.12 25.60
N ASN A 322 34.47 -12.24 26.25
CA ASN A 322 34.03 -12.27 27.63
C ASN A 322 35.19 -12.76 28.51
N LEU A 323 36.00 -11.82 28.99
CA LEU A 323 37.04 -12.13 29.97
C LEU A 323 36.40 -12.21 31.35
N ILE A 324 36.13 -13.43 31.80
CA ILE A 324 35.63 -13.66 33.15
C ILE A 324 36.83 -13.60 34.11
N GLY A 325 36.72 -12.74 35.12
CA GLY A 325 37.73 -12.60 36.18
C GLY A 325 37.84 -13.85 37.06
N PRO A 326 38.85 -13.93 37.95
CA PRO A 326 39.05 -15.10 38.78
C PRO A 326 37.83 -15.35 39.67
N ILE A 327 37.40 -16.60 39.75
CA ILE A 327 36.42 -17.07 40.73
C ILE A 327 37.20 -17.84 41.80
N ASP A 328 37.12 -17.40 43.04
CA ASP A 328 37.68 -18.14 44.17
C ASP A 328 36.90 -19.45 44.35
N TRP A 329 37.59 -20.57 44.09
CA TRP A 329 37.05 -21.92 44.21
C TRP A 329 37.91 -22.75 45.17
N PRO A 330 37.33 -23.37 46.21
CA PRO A 330 38.07 -24.25 47.12
C PRO A 330 38.75 -25.41 46.37
N GLY A 331 40.07 -25.53 46.49
CA GLY A 331 40.92 -26.49 45.77
C GLY A 331 41.70 -25.91 44.58
N LYS A 332 41.68 -24.60 44.36
CA LYS A 332 42.43 -23.89 43.30
C LYS A 332 43.35 -22.78 43.87
N GLU A 333 43.69 -22.86 45.15
CA GLU A 333 44.40 -21.81 45.92
C GLU A 333 45.81 -21.51 45.38
N ASP A 334 46.42 -22.42 44.62
CA ASP A 334 47.74 -22.22 44.00
C ASP A 334 47.69 -21.49 42.64
N TYR A 335 46.50 -21.23 42.07
CA TYR A 335 46.36 -20.55 40.76
C TYR A 335 47.00 -19.15 40.70
N PRO A 336 47.00 -18.32 41.77
CA PRO A 336 47.69 -17.02 41.75
C PRO A 336 49.20 -17.13 41.51
N LYS A 337 49.86 -18.21 41.96
CA LYS A 337 51.32 -18.41 41.74
C LYS A 337 51.71 -18.50 40.27
N TYR A 338 50.75 -18.77 39.40
CA TYR A 338 50.93 -18.93 37.95
C TYR A 338 50.71 -17.63 37.16
N ASN A 339 50.24 -16.56 37.80
CA ASN A 339 49.99 -15.27 37.16
C ASN A 339 51.07 -14.23 37.43
N ASP A 340 52.05 -14.54 38.30
CA ASP A 340 53.14 -13.65 38.71
C ASP A 340 54.47 -13.92 37.96
N GLU A 341 54.44 -14.61 36.81
CA GLU A 341 55.61 -14.80 35.91
C GLU A 341 55.55 -13.95 34.63
#